data_AF-A0A7C5AL76-F1
#
_entry.id   AF-A0A7C5AL76-F1
#
_cell.length_a   1.000
_cell.length_b   1.000
_cell.length_c   1.000
_cell.angle_alpha   90.00
_cell.angle_beta   90.00
_cell.angle_gamma   90.00
#
_symmetry.space_group_name_H-M   'P 1'
#
loop_
_entity.id
_entity.type
_entity.pdbx_description
1 polymer ?
#
loop_
_entity_poly.entity_id
_entity_poly.type
_entity_poly.pdbx_seq_one_letter_code
_entity_poly.pdbx_strand_id
1 'polypeptide(L)'
;MAARCLVEETEKRDLDSYDLITVLGLLKEHAFKEIWRRYSPGGAPGGKLNLFLNLDGYYVEMTVESLTSLAVSAKYQASPHLMQALIRRLLCGHRHGLILEKLRAYGVPLEDDRQINLSCSVGTVGVDLLVNRHPDAPEYRFHKFGTTRVEQEEQRRLDHYDLVSILYLAQQNLTDLIINRYVPQEILNEGTEEEKVVHFSSRAGEYTVDFTFQRIKNDVRREIPERGNVSTATMHQVVRRLFAGHSPELVVRELTDKGILITPEEVAREFTLARILNDNAIEISFTRG
;
A
#
# COMPACT_ATOMS: atom_id res chain seq x y z
N MET A 1 -32.07 0.90 -4.30
CA MET A 1 -30.69 1.39 -4.43
C MET A 1 -30.07 1.36 -3.04
N ALA A 2 -28.90 0.74 -2.87
CA ALA A 2 -28.17 0.85 -1.61
C ALA A 2 -27.82 2.32 -1.36
N ALA A 3 -27.95 2.79 -0.12
CA ALA A 3 -27.59 4.16 0.22
C ALA A 3 -26.06 4.31 0.09
N ARG A 4 -25.63 5.31 -0.68
CA ARG A 4 -24.20 5.61 -0.89
C ARG A 4 -23.57 6.15 0.39
N CYS A 5 -22.29 5.87 0.59
CA CYS A 5 -21.52 6.51 1.66
C CYS A 5 -20.92 7.85 1.19
N LEU A 6 -20.40 8.64 2.14
CA LEU A 6 -19.84 9.97 1.86
C LEU A 6 -18.76 9.96 0.77
N VAL A 7 -17.88 8.94 0.76
CA VAL A 7 -16.82 8.84 -0.24
C VAL A 7 -17.40 8.68 -1.65
N GLU A 8 -18.38 7.79 -1.83
CA GLU A 8 -19.02 7.57 -3.13
C GLU A 8 -19.79 8.81 -3.61
N GLU A 9 -20.42 9.55 -2.70
CA GLU A 9 -21.12 10.79 -3.01
C GLU A 9 -20.17 11.91 -3.42
N THR A 10 -19.07 12.08 -2.69
CA THR A 10 -18.13 13.21 -2.88
C THR A 10 -17.10 12.98 -3.98
N GLU A 11 -16.62 11.74 -4.13
CA GLU A 11 -15.64 11.34 -5.15
C GLU A 11 -16.30 10.79 -6.43
N LYS A 12 -17.63 10.55 -6.43
CA LYS A 12 -18.40 10.05 -7.59
C LYS A 12 -17.86 8.76 -8.21
N ARG A 13 -17.35 7.86 -7.36
CA ARG A 13 -16.84 6.52 -7.70
C ARG A 13 -17.38 5.49 -6.73
N ASP A 14 -17.36 4.23 -7.12
CA ASP A 14 -17.64 3.12 -6.20
C ASP A 14 -16.42 2.86 -5.30
N LEU A 15 -16.64 2.18 -4.18
CA LEU A 15 -15.55 1.80 -3.27
C LEU A 15 -14.66 0.73 -3.90
N ASP A 16 -13.36 0.84 -3.71
CA ASP A 16 -12.38 -0.04 -4.35
C ASP A 16 -11.21 -0.40 -3.41
N SER A 17 -10.15 -0.96 -3.98
CA SER A 17 -8.94 -1.36 -3.26
C SER A 17 -8.29 -0.23 -2.44
N TYR A 18 -8.40 1.03 -2.89
CA TYR A 18 -7.98 2.19 -2.14
C TYR A 18 -8.74 2.29 -0.83
N ASP A 19 -10.06 2.06 -0.84
CA ASP A 19 -10.90 2.19 0.35
C ASP A 19 -10.67 1.05 1.34
N LEU A 20 -10.55 -0.20 0.88
CA LEU A 20 -10.21 -1.33 1.76
C LEU A 20 -8.91 -1.06 2.53
N ILE A 21 -7.86 -0.63 1.83
CA ILE A 21 -6.58 -0.31 2.46
C ILE A 21 -6.73 0.93 3.36
N THR A 22 -7.55 1.93 3.01
CA THR A 22 -7.75 3.15 3.83
C THR A 22 -8.46 2.82 5.13
N VAL A 23 -9.50 1.97 5.09
CA VAL A 23 -10.22 1.52 6.29
C VAL A 23 -9.28 0.79 7.26
N LEU A 24 -8.46 -0.14 6.75
CA LEU A 24 -7.42 -0.77 7.58
C LEU A 24 -6.37 0.23 8.08
N GLY A 25 -6.10 1.29 7.31
CA GLY A 25 -5.25 2.43 7.70
C GLY A 25 -5.76 3.13 8.94
N LEU A 26 -7.01 3.60 8.86
CA LEU A 26 -7.72 4.26 9.95
C LEU A 26 -7.84 3.37 11.19
N LEU A 27 -7.97 2.05 11.00
CA LEU A 27 -8.02 1.11 12.12
C LEU A 27 -6.72 1.08 12.92
N LYS A 28 -5.55 1.09 12.24
CA LYS A 28 -4.23 1.15 12.91
C LYS A 28 -4.03 2.45 13.67
N GLU A 29 -4.60 3.53 13.17
CA GLU A 29 -4.51 4.87 13.78
C GLU A 29 -5.57 5.10 14.88
N HIS A 30 -6.36 4.07 15.21
CA HIS A 30 -7.48 4.14 16.15
C HIS A 30 -8.53 5.21 15.76
N ALA A 31 -8.60 5.58 14.48
CA ALA A 31 -9.50 6.60 13.93
C ALA A 31 -10.88 6.02 13.58
N PHE A 32 -11.51 5.27 14.50
CA PHE A 32 -12.72 4.48 14.21
C PHE A 32 -13.92 5.32 13.78
N LYS A 33 -14.09 6.51 14.39
CA LYS A 33 -15.15 7.45 14.02
C LYS A 33 -15.07 7.86 12.56
N GLU A 34 -13.85 7.95 12.02
CA GLU A 34 -13.62 8.36 10.64
C GLU A 34 -14.01 7.26 9.65
N ILE A 35 -13.83 5.99 10.01
CA ILE A 35 -14.30 4.85 9.21
C ILE A 35 -15.81 4.98 9.00
N TRP A 36 -16.56 5.10 10.10
CA TRP A 36 -18.01 5.19 10.06
C TRP A 36 -18.52 6.46 9.38
N ARG A 37 -17.90 7.61 9.66
CA ARG A 37 -18.25 8.88 9.03
C ARG A 37 -18.12 8.84 7.50
N ARG A 38 -17.08 8.16 7.00
CA ARG A 38 -16.76 8.12 5.56
C ARG A 38 -17.48 7.00 4.81
N TYR A 39 -17.56 5.83 5.42
CA TYR A 39 -17.91 4.58 4.73
C TYR A 39 -19.26 4.01 5.16
N SER A 40 -19.86 4.44 6.28
CA SER A 40 -21.26 4.08 6.57
C SER A 40 -22.21 4.91 5.70
N PRO A 41 -23.26 4.30 5.14
CA PRO A 41 -24.36 5.04 4.53
C PRO A 41 -24.96 6.05 5.52
N GLY A 42 -25.05 7.32 5.12
CA GLY A 42 -25.54 8.41 5.98
C GLY A 42 -24.68 8.72 7.21
N GLY A 43 -23.45 8.19 7.30
CA GLY A 43 -22.52 8.47 8.41
C GLY A 43 -22.91 7.84 9.75
N ALA A 44 -23.67 6.73 9.73
CA ALA A 44 -24.08 6.02 10.94
C ALA A 44 -22.88 5.64 11.84
N PRO A 45 -22.92 5.90 13.16
CA PRO A 45 -21.75 5.86 14.05
C PRO A 45 -21.23 4.46 14.42
N GLY A 46 -21.81 3.41 13.85
CA GLY A 46 -21.45 2.02 14.09
C GLY A 46 -22.38 1.08 13.33
N GLY A 47 -22.10 -0.22 13.43
CA GLY A 47 -22.86 -1.27 12.75
C GLY A 47 -21.92 -2.19 11.98
N LYS A 48 -22.37 -2.64 10.81
CA LYS A 48 -21.63 -3.53 9.91
C LYS A 48 -21.41 -2.84 8.57
N LEU A 49 -20.18 -2.85 8.08
CA LEU A 49 -19.75 -2.38 6.77
C LEU A 49 -19.15 -3.57 6.02
N ASN A 50 -19.56 -3.77 4.77
CA ASN A 50 -18.94 -4.75 3.89
C ASN A 50 -18.34 -4.04 2.68
N LEU A 51 -17.10 -4.38 2.38
CA LEU A 51 -16.32 -3.86 1.26
C LEU A 51 -15.90 -5.04 0.40
N PHE A 52 -16.01 -4.88 -0.91
CA PHE A 52 -15.77 -5.96 -1.85
C PHE A 52 -14.75 -5.52 -2.89
N LEU A 53 -13.92 -6.47 -3.31
CA LEU A 53 -12.93 -6.24 -4.36
C LEU A 53 -12.84 -7.49 -5.24
N ASN A 54 -13.12 -7.30 -6.52
CA ASN A 54 -12.95 -8.32 -7.56
C ASN A 54 -11.62 -8.05 -8.28
N LEU A 55 -10.74 -9.05 -8.29
CA LEU A 55 -9.47 -9.04 -8.99
C LEU A 55 -9.42 -10.19 -9.99
N ASP A 56 -8.50 -10.09 -10.95
CA ASP A 56 -8.21 -11.21 -11.86
C ASP A 56 -7.72 -12.41 -11.04
N GLY A 57 -8.61 -13.39 -10.85
CA GLY A 57 -8.35 -14.62 -10.12
C GLY A 57 -8.62 -14.59 -8.62
N TYR A 58 -9.09 -13.47 -8.04
CA TYR A 58 -9.47 -13.42 -6.62
C TYR A 58 -10.74 -12.62 -6.36
N TYR A 59 -11.50 -13.07 -5.38
CA TYR A 59 -12.57 -12.31 -4.74
C TYR A 59 -12.18 -12.01 -3.29
N VAL A 60 -12.27 -10.75 -2.90
CA VAL A 60 -11.96 -10.29 -1.55
C VAL A 60 -13.19 -9.63 -0.95
N GLU A 61 -13.57 -10.08 0.24
CA GLU A 61 -14.62 -9.49 1.07
C GLU A 61 -14.01 -9.06 2.40
N MET A 62 -14.23 -7.80 2.78
CA MET A 62 -13.84 -7.27 4.09
C MET A 62 -15.09 -6.79 4.83
N THR A 63 -15.36 -7.42 5.96
CA THR A 63 -16.40 -7.02 6.90
C THR A 63 -15.77 -6.25 8.06
N VAL A 64 -16.26 -5.05 8.32
CA VAL A 64 -15.93 -4.26 9.52
C VAL A 64 -17.16 -4.16 10.39
N GLU A 65 -17.02 -4.48 11.68
CA GLU A 65 -18.14 -4.51 12.61
C GLU A 65 -17.81 -3.78 13.91
N SER A 66 -18.76 -2.99 14.40
CA SER A 66 -18.72 -2.45 15.76
C SER A 66 -19.13 -3.55 16.74
N LEU A 67 -18.21 -3.91 17.62
CA LEU A 67 -18.40 -4.94 18.63
C LEU A 67 -18.95 -4.31 19.93
N THR A 68 -19.74 -5.08 20.66
CA THR A 68 -20.25 -4.66 21.99
C THR A 68 -19.16 -4.67 23.06
N SER A 69 -18.08 -5.41 22.83
CA SER A 69 -16.93 -5.52 23.73
C SER A 69 -15.66 -5.85 22.95
N LEU A 70 -14.50 -5.67 23.59
CA LEU A 70 -13.23 -6.18 23.09
C LEU A 70 -13.36 -7.68 22.79
N ALA A 71 -13.04 -8.08 21.57
CA ALA A 71 -13.06 -9.47 21.19
C ALA A 71 -11.67 -10.07 21.38
N VAL A 72 -11.51 -10.89 22.42
CA VAL A 72 -10.26 -11.60 22.72
C VAL A 72 -10.52 -13.06 22.43
N SER A 73 -10.05 -13.53 21.27
CA SER A 73 -10.23 -14.92 20.82
C SER A 73 -9.08 -15.33 19.93
N ALA A 74 -8.76 -16.62 19.93
CA ALA A 74 -7.82 -17.24 18.99
C ALA A 74 -8.22 -17.00 17.52
N LYS A 75 -9.50 -16.68 17.25
CA LYS A 75 -9.98 -16.23 15.93
C LYS A 75 -9.22 -14.97 15.45
N TYR A 76 -8.92 -14.03 16.34
CA TYR A 76 -8.31 -12.73 15.99
C TYR A 76 -6.79 -12.80 15.93
N GLN A 77 -6.29 -13.69 15.07
CA GLN A 77 -4.87 -14.02 14.91
C GLN A 77 -4.11 -13.09 13.94
N ALA A 78 -4.82 -12.23 13.20
CA ALA A 78 -4.21 -11.32 12.24
C ALA A 78 -4.08 -9.89 12.77
N SER A 79 -3.27 -9.08 12.09
CA SER A 79 -3.20 -7.64 12.30
C SER A 79 -3.70 -6.87 11.07
N PRO A 80 -4.13 -5.61 11.22
CA PRO A 80 -4.47 -4.78 10.06
C PRO A 80 -3.31 -4.59 9.08
N HIS A 81 -2.06 -4.63 9.59
CA HIS A 81 -0.86 -4.60 8.76
C HIS A 81 -0.77 -5.83 7.84
N LEU A 82 -1.04 -7.02 8.39
CA LEU A 82 -1.03 -8.26 7.63
C LEU A 82 -2.14 -8.27 6.56
N MET A 83 -3.34 -7.80 6.91
CA MET A 83 -4.45 -7.68 5.97
C MET A 83 -4.15 -6.71 4.82
N GLN A 84 -3.55 -5.55 5.11
CA GLN A 84 -3.11 -4.62 4.05
C GLN A 84 -2.03 -5.23 3.17
N ALA A 85 -1.07 -5.95 3.76
CA ALA A 85 -0.01 -6.62 3.02
C ALA A 85 -0.60 -7.68 2.07
N LEU A 86 -1.56 -8.48 2.53
CA LEU A 86 -2.27 -9.46 1.71
C LEU A 86 -2.97 -8.79 0.52
N ILE A 87 -3.82 -7.78 0.77
CA ILE A 87 -4.55 -7.07 -0.30
C ILE A 87 -3.58 -6.52 -1.35
N ARG A 88 -2.47 -5.90 -0.94
CA ARG A 88 -1.47 -5.35 -1.86
C ARG A 88 -0.76 -6.43 -2.69
N ARG A 89 -0.42 -7.56 -2.09
CA ARG A 89 0.19 -8.69 -2.83
C ARG A 89 -0.75 -9.25 -3.88
N LEU A 90 -2.05 -9.33 -3.58
CA LEU A 90 -3.08 -9.74 -4.55
C LEU A 90 -3.19 -8.74 -5.70
N LEU A 91 -3.24 -7.45 -5.38
CA LEU A 91 -3.29 -6.36 -6.36
C LEU A 91 -2.07 -6.34 -7.30
N CYS A 92 -0.88 -6.65 -6.78
CA CYS A 92 0.34 -6.72 -7.58
C CYS A 92 0.51 -8.07 -8.33
N GLY A 93 -0.47 -8.96 -8.25
CA GLY A 93 -0.44 -10.25 -8.95
C GLY A 93 0.68 -11.18 -8.47
N HIS A 94 1.07 -11.08 -7.19
CA HIS A 94 2.10 -11.97 -6.65
C HIS A 94 1.66 -13.43 -6.75
N ARG A 95 2.63 -14.33 -6.97
CA ARG A 95 2.37 -15.78 -7.01
C ARG A 95 1.62 -16.23 -5.77
N HIS A 96 0.56 -17.01 -5.96
CA HIS A 96 -0.25 -17.51 -4.85
C HIS A 96 0.58 -18.29 -3.83
N GLY A 97 1.47 -19.17 -4.28
CA GLY A 97 2.38 -19.91 -3.40
C GLY A 97 3.24 -19.00 -2.51
N LEU A 98 3.73 -17.86 -3.04
CA LEU A 98 4.47 -16.86 -2.26
C LEU A 98 3.56 -16.20 -1.21
N ILE A 99 2.31 -15.90 -1.55
CA ILE A 99 1.34 -15.34 -0.61
C ILE A 99 1.11 -16.31 0.56
N LEU A 100 0.83 -17.58 0.26
CA LEU A 100 0.62 -18.62 1.27
C LEU A 100 1.87 -18.82 2.14
N GLU A 101 3.06 -18.86 1.55
CA GLU A 101 4.34 -18.96 2.27
C GLU A 101 4.52 -17.82 3.27
N LYS A 102 4.29 -16.56 2.83
CA LYS A 102 4.41 -15.40 3.73
C LYS A 102 3.38 -15.46 4.86
N LEU A 103 2.13 -15.84 4.59
CA LEU A 103 1.11 -15.98 5.62
C LEU A 103 1.46 -17.06 6.65
N ARG A 104 1.97 -18.22 6.21
CA ARG A 104 2.44 -19.29 7.10
C ARG A 104 3.61 -18.82 7.97
N ALA A 105 4.54 -18.04 7.41
CA ALA A 105 5.64 -17.44 8.17
C ALA A 105 5.17 -16.44 9.24
N TYR A 106 3.99 -15.82 9.07
CA TYR A 106 3.33 -15.00 10.09
C TYR A 106 2.50 -15.82 11.09
N GLY A 107 2.51 -17.15 11.01
CA GLY A 107 1.77 -18.03 11.92
C GLY A 107 0.28 -18.14 11.60
N VAL A 108 -0.17 -17.75 10.40
CA VAL A 108 -1.56 -17.93 9.98
C VAL A 108 -1.82 -19.40 9.67
N PRO A 109 -2.78 -20.07 10.36
CA PRO A 109 -3.18 -21.42 10.02
C PRO A 109 -3.98 -21.39 8.71
N LEU A 110 -3.44 -22.05 7.68
CA LEU A 110 -4.09 -22.18 6.38
C LEU A 110 -4.47 -23.66 6.19
N GLU A 111 -5.77 -23.94 6.23
CA GLU A 111 -6.33 -25.29 6.04
C GLU A 111 -6.73 -25.54 4.58
N ASP A 112 -7.17 -24.50 3.89
CA ASP A 112 -7.50 -24.51 2.46
C ASP A 112 -6.62 -23.50 1.72
N ASP A 113 -5.82 -23.99 0.77
CA ASP A 113 -4.97 -23.13 -0.05
C ASP A 113 -5.79 -22.24 -1.00
N ARG A 114 -7.10 -22.45 -1.18
CA ARG A 114 -7.95 -21.59 -2.03
C ARG A 114 -8.69 -20.50 -1.26
N GLN A 115 -8.75 -20.59 0.07
CA GLN A 115 -9.46 -19.64 0.90
C GLN A 115 -8.57 -19.15 2.05
N ILE A 116 -8.37 -17.83 2.11
CA ILE A 116 -7.64 -17.20 3.21
C ILE A 116 -8.64 -16.45 4.06
N ASN A 117 -8.68 -16.81 5.35
CA ASN A 117 -9.54 -16.19 6.35
C ASN A 117 -8.67 -15.48 7.38
N LEU A 118 -8.69 -14.14 7.39
CA LEU A 118 -8.01 -13.34 8.40
C LEU A 118 -9.04 -12.60 9.24
N SER A 119 -8.86 -12.64 10.55
CA SER A 119 -9.68 -11.87 11.48
C SER A 119 -8.78 -11.08 12.43
N CYS A 120 -9.13 -9.83 12.70
CA CYS A 120 -8.48 -9.01 13.71
C CYS A 120 -9.49 -8.16 14.47
N SER A 121 -9.11 -7.68 15.65
CA SER A 121 -9.90 -6.71 16.41
C SER A 121 -8.99 -5.64 16.97
N VAL A 122 -9.38 -4.38 16.84
CA VAL A 122 -8.68 -3.24 17.43
C VAL A 122 -9.68 -2.45 18.24
N GLY A 123 -9.54 -2.51 19.57
CA GLY A 123 -10.56 -1.96 20.47
C GLY A 123 -11.90 -2.68 20.30
N THR A 124 -12.97 -1.91 20.11
CA THR A 124 -14.34 -2.43 19.90
C THR A 124 -14.69 -2.54 18.41
N VAL A 125 -13.69 -2.64 17.53
CA VAL A 125 -13.92 -2.83 16.09
C VAL A 125 -13.31 -4.15 15.66
N GLY A 126 -14.15 -5.03 15.12
CA GLY A 126 -13.76 -6.30 14.51
C GLY A 126 -13.63 -6.15 13.00
N VAL A 127 -12.67 -6.85 12.41
CA VAL A 127 -12.50 -6.95 10.96
C VAL A 127 -12.29 -8.41 10.59
N ASP A 128 -13.12 -8.89 9.66
CA ASP A 128 -12.97 -10.18 8.99
C ASP A 128 -12.63 -9.90 7.52
N LEU A 129 -11.59 -10.57 7.01
CA LEU A 129 -11.14 -10.50 5.62
C LEU A 129 -11.13 -11.92 5.05
N LEU A 130 -12.02 -12.13 4.09
CA LEU A 130 -12.16 -13.37 3.33
C LEU A 130 -11.59 -13.17 1.93
N VAL A 131 -10.65 -14.02 1.54
CA VAL A 131 -10.09 -14.05 0.18
C VAL A 131 -10.32 -15.42 -0.43
N ASN A 132 -11.03 -15.46 -1.55
CA ASN A 132 -11.25 -16.68 -2.32
C ASN A 132 -10.48 -16.58 -3.64
N ARG A 133 -9.63 -17.59 -3.91
CA ARG A 133 -8.94 -17.73 -5.19
C ARG A 133 -9.84 -18.47 -6.19
N HIS A 134 -9.98 -17.92 -7.39
CA HIS A 134 -10.67 -18.60 -8.47
C HIS A 134 -9.93 -19.90 -8.86
N PRO A 135 -10.60 -21.03 -9.10
CA PRO A 135 -9.95 -22.29 -9.45
C PRO A 135 -9.01 -22.18 -10.66
N ASP A 136 -9.40 -21.37 -11.64
CA ASP A 136 -8.65 -21.11 -12.88
C ASP A 136 -7.74 -19.88 -12.81
N ALA A 137 -7.50 -19.33 -11.61
CA ALA A 137 -6.67 -18.15 -11.44
C ALA A 137 -5.24 -18.43 -11.93
N PRO A 138 -4.70 -17.63 -12.88
CA PRO A 138 -3.39 -17.86 -13.45
C PRO A 138 -2.31 -17.77 -12.37
N GLU A 139 -1.34 -18.69 -12.41
CA GLU A 139 -0.09 -18.50 -11.67
C GLU A 139 0.89 -17.73 -12.54
N TYR A 140 0.97 -16.42 -12.32
CA TYR A 140 1.98 -15.60 -12.98
C TYR A 140 3.38 -16.07 -12.62
N ARG A 141 4.11 -16.57 -13.62
CA ARG A 141 5.54 -16.87 -13.50
C ARG A 141 6.31 -15.67 -14.01
N PHE A 142 7.02 -14.97 -13.11
CA PHE A 142 7.93 -13.91 -13.54
C PHE A 142 9.12 -14.55 -14.27
N HIS A 143 9.46 -14.05 -15.46
CA HIS A 143 10.46 -14.66 -16.35
C HIS A 143 11.80 -13.93 -16.41
N LYS A 144 12.00 -12.87 -15.63
CA LYS A 144 13.29 -12.18 -15.50
C LYS A 144 13.48 -11.67 -14.07
N PHE A 145 14.48 -12.20 -13.39
CA PHE A 145 14.87 -11.76 -12.05
C PHE A 145 15.74 -10.51 -12.16
N GLY A 146 15.42 -9.48 -11.37
CA GLY A 146 16.21 -8.26 -11.30
C GLY A 146 17.44 -8.44 -10.41
N THR A 147 18.11 -7.33 -10.10
CA THR A 147 19.38 -7.34 -9.37
C THR A 147 19.20 -7.28 -7.86
N THR A 148 18.04 -6.84 -7.34
CA THR A 148 17.85 -6.63 -5.92
C THR A 148 17.64 -7.93 -5.14
N ARG A 149 17.91 -7.90 -3.83
CA ARG A 149 17.79 -9.07 -2.96
C ARG A 149 16.35 -9.62 -2.92
N VAL A 150 15.35 -8.75 -2.86
CA VAL A 150 13.93 -9.16 -2.89
C VAL A 150 13.57 -9.83 -4.21
N GLU A 151 14.08 -9.33 -5.34
CA GLU A 151 13.79 -9.94 -6.64
C GLU A 151 14.40 -11.33 -6.78
N GLN A 152 15.57 -11.56 -6.18
CA GLN A 152 16.22 -12.87 -6.12
C GLN A 152 15.48 -13.83 -5.18
N GLU A 153 15.15 -13.39 -3.96
CA GLU A 153 14.50 -14.22 -2.94
C GLU A 153 13.03 -14.53 -3.28
N GLU A 154 12.25 -13.51 -3.67
CA GLU A 154 10.82 -13.68 -3.96
C GLU A 154 10.53 -14.05 -5.43
N GLN A 155 11.56 -14.03 -6.29
CA GLN A 155 11.47 -14.40 -7.71
C GLN A 155 10.39 -13.62 -8.47
N ARG A 156 10.33 -12.31 -8.24
CA ARG A 156 9.43 -11.33 -8.88
C ARG A 156 10.19 -10.03 -9.10
N ARG A 157 9.66 -9.11 -9.89
CA ARG A 157 10.21 -7.74 -9.98
C ARG A 157 9.77 -6.92 -8.77
N LEU A 158 10.53 -5.87 -8.45
CA LEU A 158 10.03 -4.85 -7.53
C LEU A 158 8.81 -4.14 -8.13
N ASP A 159 7.83 -3.83 -7.29
CA ASP A 159 6.56 -3.26 -7.71
C ASP A 159 5.97 -2.30 -6.67
N HIS A 160 4.71 -1.93 -6.87
CA HIS A 160 3.97 -1.04 -5.99
C HIS A 160 3.97 -1.49 -4.52
N TYR A 161 3.97 -2.80 -4.25
CA TYR A 161 4.05 -3.31 -2.88
C TYR A 161 5.37 -2.89 -2.21
N ASP A 162 6.48 -2.99 -2.94
CA ASP A 162 7.81 -2.65 -2.41
C ASP A 162 7.96 -1.14 -2.22
N LEU A 163 7.49 -0.34 -3.18
CA LEU A 163 7.46 1.12 -3.06
C LEU A 163 6.76 1.55 -1.78
N VAL A 164 5.56 1.05 -1.55
CA VAL A 164 4.76 1.37 -0.37
C VAL A 164 5.42 0.85 0.91
N SER A 165 6.04 -0.32 0.87
CA SER A 165 6.81 -0.85 2.00
C SER A 165 7.99 0.06 2.36
N ILE A 166 8.72 0.58 1.37
CA ILE A 166 9.84 1.49 1.58
C ILE A 166 9.36 2.81 2.18
N LEU A 167 8.29 3.40 1.65
CA LEU A 167 7.71 4.64 2.20
C LEU A 167 7.26 4.47 3.66
N TYR A 168 6.68 3.32 4.01
CA TYR A 168 6.24 3.02 5.36
C TYR A 168 7.40 2.83 6.35
N LEU A 169 8.48 2.18 5.92
CA LEU A 169 9.69 2.03 6.73
C LEU A 169 10.43 3.36 6.90
N ALA A 170 10.47 4.18 5.84
CA ALA A 170 11.08 5.50 5.88
C ALA A 170 10.30 6.45 6.80
N GLN A 171 8.97 6.33 6.87
CA GLN A 171 8.16 7.06 7.84
C GLN A 171 8.53 6.75 9.30
N GLN A 172 9.04 5.55 9.57
CA GLN A 172 9.49 5.10 10.89
C GLN A 172 10.99 5.31 11.11
N ASN A 173 11.71 5.96 10.18
CA ASN A 173 13.16 6.12 10.19
C ASN A 173 13.91 4.77 10.26
N LEU A 174 13.40 3.73 9.59
CA LEU A 174 14.00 2.39 9.54
C LEU A 174 14.88 2.21 8.29
N THR A 175 15.80 3.15 8.06
CA THR A 175 16.65 3.25 6.88
C THR A 175 17.57 2.04 6.69
N ASP A 176 18.17 1.54 7.76
CA ASP A 176 18.97 0.30 7.73
C ASP A 176 18.15 -0.91 7.29
N LEU A 177 16.89 -1.00 7.73
CA LEU A 177 16.02 -2.11 7.35
C LEU A 177 15.70 -2.08 5.86
N ILE A 178 15.52 -0.89 5.28
CA ILE A 178 15.28 -0.73 3.84
C ILE A 178 16.51 -1.17 3.07
N ILE A 179 17.68 -0.62 3.38
CA ILE A 179 18.93 -0.92 2.69
C ILE A 179 19.26 -2.41 2.76
N ASN A 180 19.20 -3.01 3.95
CA ASN A 180 19.49 -4.44 4.14
C ASN A 180 18.51 -5.39 3.42
N ARG A 181 17.28 -4.93 3.18
CA ARG A 181 16.23 -5.71 2.52
C ARG A 181 16.35 -5.68 1.01
N TYR A 182 16.64 -4.51 0.42
CA TYR A 182 16.54 -4.31 -1.02
C TYR A 182 17.90 -4.28 -1.73
N VAL A 183 18.96 -3.77 -1.10
CA VAL A 183 20.28 -3.71 -1.73
C VAL A 183 20.91 -5.12 -1.73
N PRO A 184 21.54 -5.55 -2.84
CA PRO A 184 22.24 -6.84 -2.93
C PRO A 184 23.33 -6.99 -1.88
N GLN A 185 23.55 -8.22 -1.38
CA GLN A 185 24.50 -8.46 -0.31
C GLN A 185 25.93 -8.10 -0.70
N GLU A 186 26.29 -8.26 -1.97
CA GLU A 186 27.59 -7.89 -2.53
C GLU A 186 27.82 -6.38 -2.42
N ILE A 187 26.82 -5.57 -2.79
CA ILE A 187 26.89 -4.10 -2.69
C ILE A 187 26.88 -3.64 -1.22
N LEU A 188 26.15 -4.35 -0.34
CA LEU A 188 26.19 -4.05 1.10
C LEU A 188 27.58 -4.26 1.70
N ASN A 189 28.28 -5.30 1.27
CA ASN A 189 29.59 -5.68 1.80
C ASN A 189 30.74 -4.86 1.22
N GLU A 190 30.72 -4.61 -0.09
CA GLU A 190 31.87 -4.11 -0.84
C GLU A 190 31.61 -2.79 -1.59
N GLY A 191 30.34 -2.39 -1.73
CA GLY A 191 29.93 -1.20 -2.48
C GLY A 191 30.09 0.11 -1.70
N THR A 192 30.20 1.20 -2.44
CA THR A 192 30.23 2.56 -1.87
C THR A 192 28.85 3.00 -1.37
N GLU A 193 28.79 4.08 -0.59
CA GLU A 193 27.50 4.61 -0.11
C GLU A 193 26.62 5.11 -1.28
N GLU A 194 27.23 5.57 -2.37
CA GLU A 194 26.55 5.98 -3.59
C GLU A 194 25.96 4.78 -4.36
N GLU A 195 26.51 3.59 -4.21
CA GLU A 195 26.01 2.36 -4.83
C GLU A 195 24.87 1.72 -4.03
N LYS A 196 24.73 2.05 -2.74
CA LYS A 196 23.65 1.58 -1.84
C LYS A 196 22.34 2.33 -2.10
N VAL A 197 21.85 2.24 -3.32
CA VAL A 197 20.62 2.87 -3.81
C VAL A 197 19.61 1.80 -4.17
N VAL A 198 18.34 2.05 -3.85
CA VAL A 198 17.22 1.24 -4.33
C VAL A 198 16.55 2.02 -5.45
N HIS A 199 16.60 1.49 -6.67
CA HIS A 199 15.99 2.10 -7.83
C HIS A 199 15.22 1.07 -8.65
N PHE A 200 13.98 1.38 -9.01
CA PHE A 200 13.16 0.55 -9.89
C PHE A 200 12.01 1.33 -10.53
N SER A 201 11.51 0.80 -11.64
CA SER A 201 10.32 1.31 -12.34
C SER A 201 9.17 0.31 -12.21
N SER A 202 7.98 0.79 -11.90
CA SER A 202 6.77 -0.04 -11.80
C SER A 202 5.55 0.65 -12.41
N ARG A 203 4.45 -0.09 -12.61
CA ARG A 203 3.19 0.46 -13.11
C ARG A 203 2.25 0.76 -11.94
N ALA A 204 1.57 1.91 -11.99
CA ALA A 204 0.47 2.27 -11.10
C ALA A 204 -0.67 2.85 -11.93
N GLY A 205 -1.65 2.01 -12.27
CA GLY A 205 -2.69 2.35 -13.24
C GLY A 205 -2.08 2.69 -14.61
N GLU A 206 -2.38 3.89 -15.10
CA GLU A 206 -1.87 4.40 -16.38
C GLU A 206 -0.45 4.96 -16.30
N TYR A 207 0.13 5.04 -15.11
CA TYR A 207 1.43 5.64 -14.88
C TYR A 207 2.55 4.60 -14.86
N THR A 208 3.67 4.96 -15.45
CA THR A 208 4.98 4.43 -15.10
C THR A 208 5.51 5.26 -13.94
N VAL A 209 5.96 4.58 -12.89
CA VAL A 209 6.44 5.17 -11.65
C VAL A 209 7.90 4.76 -11.47
N ASP A 210 8.79 5.73 -11.62
CA ASP A 210 10.22 5.58 -11.37
C ASP A 210 10.51 5.98 -9.92
N PHE A 211 11.02 5.03 -9.14
CA PHE A 211 11.27 5.19 -7.72
C PHE A 211 12.77 5.12 -7.43
N THR A 212 13.24 6.06 -6.62
CA THR A 212 14.60 6.08 -6.10
C THR A 212 14.58 6.31 -4.59
N PHE A 213 15.32 5.49 -3.86
CA PHE A 213 15.60 5.65 -2.45
C PHE A 213 17.10 5.55 -2.20
N GLN A 214 17.64 6.48 -1.42
CA GLN A 214 19.03 6.51 -1.05
C GLN A 214 19.20 6.95 0.40
N ARG A 215 20.15 6.31 1.10
CA ARG A 215 20.64 6.82 2.38
C ARG A 215 21.50 8.05 2.15
N ILE A 216 21.21 9.12 2.89
CA ILE A 216 21.96 10.37 2.81
C ILE A 216 22.56 10.75 4.15
N LYS A 217 23.74 11.38 4.11
CA LYS A 217 24.31 12.00 5.29
C LYS A 217 23.66 13.37 5.54
N ASN A 218 23.19 13.61 6.75
CA ASN A 218 22.45 14.82 7.12
C ASN A 218 23.31 16.09 7.16
N ASP A 219 24.64 15.95 7.19
CA ASP A 219 25.63 17.04 7.22
C ASP A 219 25.92 17.63 5.83
N VAL A 220 25.46 16.99 4.75
CA VAL A 220 25.61 17.50 3.38
C VAL A 220 24.42 18.37 3.00
N ARG A 221 24.69 19.64 2.66
CA ARG A 221 23.68 20.57 2.15
C ARG A 221 23.15 20.07 0.80
N ARG A 222 21.84 19.98 0.66
CA ARG A 222 21.15 19.59 -0.57
C ARG A 222 20.19 20.68 -1.01
N GLU A 223 19.93 20.73 -2.30
CA GLU A 223 18.90 21.59 -2.86
C GLU A 223 17.53 21.11 -2.37
N ILE A 224 16.66 22.06 -2.05
CA ILE A 224 15.29 21.76 -1.67
C ILE A 224 14.59 21.29 -2.96
N PRO A 225 13.83 20.18 -2.92
CA PRO A 225 13.08 19.76 -4.09
C PRO A 225 12.17 20.87 -4.61
N GLU A 226 11.95 20.91 -5.92
CA GLU A 226 11.16 21.95 -6.59
C GLU A 226 9.78 22.16 -5.93
N ARG A 227 9.12 21.07 -5.51
CA ARG A 227 7.80 21.08 -4.87
C ARG A 227 7.85 21.02 -3.35
N GLY A 228 9.02 21.29 -2.77
CA GLY A 228 9.29 21.13 -1.34
C GLY A 228 9.40 19.68 -0.90
N ASN A 229 9.64 19.49 0.40
CA ASN A 229 9.75 18.17 1.02
C ASN A 229 8.37 17.55 1.25
N VAL A 230 7.94 16.68 0.34
CA VAL A 230 6.65 15.99 0.43
C VAL A 230 6.73 14.89 1.50
N SER A 231 5.66 14.71 2.29
CA SER A 231 5.65 13.65 3.31
C SER A 231 5.55 12.26 2.69
N THR A 232 6.20 11.24 3.29
CA THR A 232 6.05 9.85 2.82
C THR A 232 4.60 9.36 2.90
N ALA A 233 3.83 9.87 3.87
CA ALA A 233 2.40 9.59 3.97
C ALA A 233 1.62 10.16 2.78
N THR A 234 1.93 11.40 2.36
CA THR A 234 1.34 12.03 1.17
C THR A 234 1.71 11.26 -0.10
N MET A 235 3.00 10.95 -0.28
CA MET A 235 3.48 10.13 -1.40
C MET A 235 2.75 8.78 -1.46
N HIS A 236 2.59 8.13 -0.30
CA HIS A 236 1.88 6.86 -0.18
C HIS A 236 0.40 6.97 -0.61
N GLN A 237 -0.31 8.04 -0.24
CA GLN A 237 -1.70 8.23 -0.69
C GLN A 237 -1.80 8.47 -2.19
N VAL A 238 -0.92 9.31 -2.76
CA VAL A 238 -0.87 9.58 -4.20
C VAL A 238 -0.66 8.29 -4.98
N VAL A 239 0.38 7.52 -4.63
CA VAL A 239 0.71 6.27 -5.31
C VAL A 239 -0.46 5.27 -5.23
N ARG A 240 -1.17 5.21 -4.10
CA ARG A 240 -2.37 4.36 -3.96
C ARG A 240 -3.55 4.83 -4.80
N ARG A 241 -3.81 6.14 -4.89
CA ARG A 241 -4.88 6.68 -5.76
C ARG A 241 -4.60 6.33 -7.22
N LEU A 242 -3.37 6.54 -7.67
CA LEU A 242 -2.95 6.21 -9.03
C LEU A 242 -3.07 4.71 -9.32
N PHE A 243 -2.65 3.87 -8.38
CA PHE A 243 -2.75 2.42 -8.53
C PHE A 243 -4.21 1.94 -8.63
N ALA A 244 -5.13 2.57 -7.88
CA ALA A 244 -6.56 2.29 -7.97
C ALA A 244 -7.23 2.88 -9.23
N GLY A 245 -6.48 3.55 -10.11
CA GLY A 245 -7.03 4.16 -11.32
C GLY A 245 -7.90 5.38 -11.05
N HIS A 246 -7.72 6.04 -9.90
CA HIS A 246 -8.45 7.27 -9.60
C HIS A 246 -8.08 8.40 -10.57
N SER A 247 -9.03 9.30 -10.78
CA SER A 247 -8.83 10.41 -11.72
C SER A 247 -7.72 11.37 -11.26
N PRO A 248 -7.01 12.03 -12.20
CA PRO A 248 -6.00 13.03 -11.89
C PRO A 248 -6.49 14.12 -10.92
N GLU A 249 -7.76 14.52 -11.02
CA GLU A 249 -8.34 15.57 -10.17
C GLU A 249 -8.36 15.17 -8.68
N LEU A 250 -8.54 13.89 -8.37
CA LEU A 250 -8.47 13.39 -7.00
C LEU A 250 -7.04 13.40 -6.46
N VAL A 251 -6.04 13.19 -7.33
CA VAL A 251 -4.63 13.27 -6.98
C VAL A 251 -4.19 14.72 -6.78
N VAL A 252 -4.62 15.64 -7.66
CA VAL A 252 -4.42 17.08 -7.47
C VAL A 252 -4.99 17.52 -6.13
N ARG A 253 -6.24 17.15 -5.83
CA ARG A 253 -6.89 17.49 -4.56
C ARG A 253 -6.08 16.98 -3.36
N GLU A 254 -5.66 15.72 -3.38
CA GLU A 254 -4.84 15.11 -2.33
C GLU A 254 -3.54 15.90 -2.09
N LEU A 255 -2.88 16.34 -3.16
CA LEU A 255 -1.64 17.12 -3.08
C LEU A 255 -1.89 18.56 -2.59
N THR A 256 -2.90 19.24 -3.15
CA THR A 256 -3.22 20.63 -2.78
C THR A 256 -3.71 20.75 -1.34
N ASP A 257 -4.45 19.76 -0.83
CA ASP A 257 -4.89 19.71 0.56
C ASP A 257 -3.72 19.60 1.56
N LYS A 258 -2.54 19.20 1.07
CA LYS A 258 -1.27 19.15 1.83
C LYS A 258 -0.36 20.34 1.55
N GLY A 259 -0.84 21.34 0.81
CA GLY A 259 -0.08 22.54 0.45
C GLY A 259 0.95 22.31 -0.67
N ILE A 260 0.86 21.19 -1.40
CA ILE A 260 1.73 20.94 -2.55
C ILE A 260 1.13 21.60 -3.79
N LEU A 261 1.89 22.52 -4.40
CA LEU A 261 1.48 23.23 -5.60
C LEU A 261 1.68 22.32 -6.82
N ILE A 262 0.58 21.96 -7.47
CA ILE A 262 0.54 21.13 -8.68
C ILE A 262 -0.74 21.41 -9.48
N THR A 263 -0.66 21.34 -10.81
CA THR A 263 -1.82 21.53 -11.69
C THR A 263 -2.40 20.21 -12.21
N PRO A 264 -3.67 20.18 -12.65
CA PRO A 264 -4.25 19.02 -13.32
C PRO A 264 -3.48 18.59 -14.57
N GLU A 265 -2.94 19.53 -15.34
CA GLU A 265 -2.18 19.24 -16.57
C GLU A 265 -0.87 18.51 -16.27
N GLU A 266 -0.21 18.87 -15.18
CA GLU A 266 1.00 18.19 -14.70
C GLU A 266 0.65 16.76 -14.29
N VAL A 267 -0.33 16.58 -13.40
CA VAL A 267 -0.75 15.24 -12.96
C VAL A 267 -1.21 14.38 -14.14
N ALA A 268 -1.88 14.97 -15.14
CA ALA A 268 -2.34 14.26 -16.31
C ALA A 268 -1.22 13.85 -17.30
N ARG A 269 0.01 14.34 -17.13
CA ARG A 269 1.16 14.04 -17.99
C ARG A 269 2.31 13.43 -17.20
N GLU A 270 3.00 14.27 -16.43
CA GLU A 270 4.15 13.88 -15.64
C GLU A 270 4.33 14.83 -14.45
N PHE A 271 4.80 14.27 -13.34
CA PHE A 271 5.15 15.05 -12.15
C PHE A 271 6.09 14.25 -11.25
N THR A 272 6.78 14.93 -10.34
CA THR A 272 7.72 14.32 -9.40
C THR A 272 7.40 14.74 -7.98
N LEU A 273 7.50 13.79 -7.05
CA LEU A 273 7.44 14.03 -5.62
C LEU A 273 8.77 13.60 -5.00
N ALA A 274 9.34 14.44 -4.14
CA ALA A 274 10.60 14.14 -3.48
C ALA A 274 10.60 14.51 -1.99
N ARG A 275 11.45 13.84 -1.24
CA ARG A 275 11.64 14.01 0.19
C ARG A 275 13.10 13.79 0.56
N ILE A 276 13.65 14.76 1.28
CA ILE A 276 14.99 14.71 1.88
C ILE A 276 14.78 14.96 3.38
N LEU A 277 14.75 13.90 4.19
CA LEU A 277 14.57 14.01 5.63
C LEU A 277 15.10 12.78 6.36
N ASN A 278 15.68 12.98 7.55
CA ASN A 278 16.11 11.93 8.48
C ASN A 278 16.89 10.84 7.75
N ASP A 279 18.10 11.16 7.28
CA ASP A 279 19.01 10.25 6.56
C ASP A 279 18.48 9.58 5.28
N ASN A 280 17.33 10.03 4.75
CA ASN A 280 16.70 9.49 3.55
C ASN A 280 16.52 10.54 2.46
N ALA A 281 16.90 10.17 1.23
CA ALA A 281 16.46 10.82 0.01
C ALA A 281 15.51 9.86 -0.74
N ILE A 282 14.32 10.36 -1.06
CA ILE A 282 13.30 9.64 -1.81
C ILE A 282 12.87 10.51 -2.97
N GLU A 283 12.83 9.94 -4.15
CA GLU A 283 12.29 10.57 -5.34
C GLU A 283 11.35 9.61 -6.05
N ILE A 284 10.19 10.12 -6.46
CA ILE A 284 9.19 9.37 -7.22
C ILE A 284 8.77 10.21 -8.41
N SER A 285 9.09 9.74 -9.60
CA SER A 285 8.69 10.36 -10.86
C SER A 285 7.54 9.56 -11.48
N PHE A 286 6.50 10.27 -11.89
CA PHE A 286 5.29 9.71 -12.45
C PHE A 286 5.19 10.16 -13.90
N THR A 287 5.07 9.22 -14.83
CA THR A 287 4.87 9.51 -16.26
C THR A 287 3.68 8.72 -16.76
N ARG A 288 2.65 9.40 -17.28
CA ARG A 288 1.45 8.76 -17.83
C ARG A 288 1.75 8.27 -19.25
N GLY A 289 1.44 7.00 -19.50
CA GLY A 289 1.59 6.35 -20.82
C GLY A 289 0.40 6.56 -21.74
#